data_AF-A0AAP4Q0E3-F1
#
_entry.id   AF-A0AAP4Q0E3-F1
#
_cell.length_a   1.000
_cell.length_b   1.000
_cell.length_c   1.000
_cell.angle_alpha   90.00
_cell.angle_beta   90.00
_cell.angle_gamma   90.00
#
_symmetry.space_group_name_H-M   'P 1'
#
loop_
_entity.id
_entity.type
_entity.pdbx_description
1 polymer ?
#
loop_
_entity_poly.entity_id
_entity_poly.type
_entity_poly.pdbx_seq_one_letter_code
_entity_poly.pdbx_strand_id
1 'polypeptide(L)'
;MDKIKKLEEFEHLLVSMTENIIKEFGDETHLESYKNVIEFRKNITLETDRGLVLMSVAYIDERLSVLLEKYFVDDKSIIQTLFDATGPLGTFSSKLKLAYGIGLIPKNVYTDCNKIRRIRNTFAHISKPISFEDEPIKSQTHSLILHGIDGHNRTKVNFLTEN
;
A
#
# COMPACT_ATOMS: atom_id res chain seq x y z
N MET A 1 2.65 -6.57 -28.00
CA MET A 1 3.98 -7.21 -27.98
C MET A 1 5.03 -6.33 -27.31
N ASP A 2 5.13 -5.04 -27.62
CA ASP A 2 6.18 -4.15 -27.07
C ASP A 2 6.02 -3.78 -25.58
N LYS A 3 4.78 -3.56 -25.09
CA LYS A 3 4.51 -3.26 -23.66
C LYS A 3 4.78 -4.44 -22.72
N ILE A 4 4.34 -5.65 -23.09
CA ILE A 4 4.52 -6.86 -22.27
C ILE A 4 6.01 -7.18 -22.14
N LYS A 5 6.75 -7.08 -23.25
CA LYS A 5 8.19 -7.33 -23.25
C LYS A 5 8.99 -6.30 -22.42
N LYS A 6 8.64 -5.01 -22.53
CA LYS A 6 9.19 -3.96 -21.64
C LYS A 6 8.84 -4.18 -20.17
N LEU A 7 7.67 -4.75 -19.90
CA LEU A 7 7.27 -5.07 -18.54
C LEU A 7 8.07 -6.24 -17.98
N GLU A 8 8.28 -7.30 -18.77
CA GLU A 8 9.13 -8.43 -18.41
C GLU A 8 10.58 -7.99 -18.18
N GLU A 9 11.12 -7.11 -19.03
CA GLU A 9 12.46 -6.53 -18.86
C GLU A 9 12.58 -5.68 -17.58
N PHE A 10 11.56 -4.85 -17.30
CA PHE A 10 11.50 -4.06 -16.09
C PHE A 10 11.29 -4.92 -14.83
N GLU A 11 10.53 -6.01 -14.93
CA GLU A 11 10.35 -7.00 -13.87
C GLU A 11 11.67 -7.69 -13.54
N HIS A 12 12.39 -8.17 -14.56
CA HIS A 12 13.75 -8.72 -14.40
C HIS A 12 14.71 -7.73 -13.78
N LEU A 13 14.61 -6.44 -14.15
CA LEU A 13 15.40 -5.39 -13.55
C LEU A 13 15.08 -5.21 -12.06
N LEU A 14 13.79 -5.16 -11.67
CA LEU A 14 13.38 -5.02 -10.27
C LEU A 14 13.82 -6.21 -9.42
N VAL A 15 13.65 -7.44 -9.91
CA VAL A 15 14.07 -8.65 -9.20
C VAL A 15 15.58 -8.65 -9.01
N SER A 16 16.35 -8.42 -10.08
CA SER A 16 17.82 -8.41 -10.00
C SER A 16 18.36 -7.29 -9.13
N MET A 17 17.80 -6.09 -9.21
CA MET A 17 18.16 -4.98 -8.32
C MET A 17 17.86 -5.32 -6.86
N THR A 18 16.71 -5.94 -6.59
CA THR A 18 16.34 -6.33 -5.23
C THR A 18 17.28 -7.40 -4.71
N GLU A 19 17.55 -8.46 -5.47
CA GLU A 19 18.52 -9.51 -5.11
C GLU A 19 19.92 -8.93 -4.82
N ASN A 20 20.36 -7.94 -5.59
CA ASN A 20 21.64 -7.27 -5.37
C ASN A 20 21.63 -6.42 -4.10
N ILE A 21 20.55 -5.64 -3.87
CA ILE A 21 20.38 -4.87 -2.62
C ILE A 21 20.36 -5.81 -1.42
N ILE A 22 19.66 -6.95 -1.49
CA ILE A 22 19.60 -7.94 -0.41
C ILE A 22 20.99 -8.51 -0.12
N LYS A 23 21.76 -8.85 -1.16
CA LYS A 23 23.14 -9.35 -1.02
C LYS A 23 24.10 -8.32 -0.44
N GLU A 24 23.95 -7.05 -0.78
CA GLU A 24 24.81 -5.97 -0.27
C GLU A 24 24.45 -5.54 1.15
N PHE A 25 23.15 -5.51 1.51
CA PHE A 25 22.68 -4.94 2.78
C PHE A 25 22.36 -5.99 3.87
N GLY A 26 22.31 -7.29 3.55
CA GLY A 26 22.20 -8.37 4.55
C GLY A 26 20.88 -8.42 5.33
N ASP A 27 19.87 -7.67 4.89
CA ASP A 27 18.58 -7.56 5.57
C ASP A 27 17.62 -8.68 5.17
N GLU A 28 17.92 -9.90 5.65
CA GLU A 28 17.04 -11.07 5.47
C GLU A 28 15.67 -10.85 6.13
N THR A 29 15.59 -10.00 7.17
CA THR A 29 14.36 -9.73 7.93
C THR A 29 13.30 -9.07 7.05
N HIS A 30 13.69 -8.20 6.12
CA HIS A 30 12.76 -7.51 5.22
C HIS A 30 12.67 -8.13 3.82
N LEU A 31 13.49 -9.14 3.51
CA LEU A 31 13.52 -9.85 2.22
C LEU A 31 12.13 -10.29 1.74
N GLU A 32 11.39 -10.94 2.62
CA GLU A 32 10.06 -11.46 2.30
C GLU A 32 9.07 -10.32 2.00
N SER A 33 9.20 -9.19 2.71
CA SER A 33 8.37 -8.01 2.43
C SER A 33 8.65 -7.42 1.05
N TYR A 34 9.92 -7.38 0.64
CA TYR A 34 10.30 -6.91 -0.70
C TYR A 34 9.77 -7.82 -1.81
N LYS A 35 9.93 -9.14 -1.66
CA LYS A 35 9.38 -10.13 -2.61
C LYS A 35 7.88 -9.96 -2.79
N ASN A 36 7.16 -9.84 -1.68
CA ASN A 36 5.70 -9.63 -1.69
C ASN A 36 5.29 -8.35 -2.45
N VAL A 37 6.06 -7.26 -2.32
CA VAL A 37 5.77 -6.01 -3.06
C VAL A 37 6.04 -6.17 -4.55
N ILE A 38 7.10 -6.88 -4.94
CA ILE A 38 7.45 -7.13 -6.35
C ILE A 38 6.39 -8.02 -7.01
N GLU A 39 6.03 -9.12 -6.35
CA GLU A 39 4.98 -10.02 -6.83
C GLU A 39 3.63 -9.30 -6.94
N PHE A 40 3.28 -8.52 -5.93
CA PHE A 40 2.08 -7.68 -5.98
C PHE A 40 2.12 -6.72 -7.18
N ARG A 41 3.23 -6.03 -7.39
CA ARG A 41 3.41 -5.09 -8.51
C ARG A 41 3.28 -5.78 -9.86
N LYS A 42 3.83 -6.99 -10.00
CA LYS A 42 3.67 -7.83 -11.20
C LYS A 42 2.19 -8.08 -11.49
N ASN A 43 1.47 -8.56 -10.48
CA ASN A 43 0.06 -8.93 -10.61
C ASN A 43 -0.80 -7.74 -11.06
N ILE A 44 -0.63 -6.56 -10.43
CA ILE A 44 -1.44 -5.39 -10.78
C ILE A 44 -1.06 -4.73 -12.11
N THR A 45 0.12 -5.00 -12.67
CA THR A 45 0.51 -4.33 -13.93
C THR A 45 -0.14 -4.96 -15.17
N LEU A 46 -0.61 -6.20 -15.05
CA LEU A 46 -1.36 -6.89 -16.09
C LEU A 46 -2.87 -6.59 -16.04
N GLU A 47 -3.31 -5.87 -15.00
CA GLU A 47 -4.72 -5.55 -14.79
C GLU A 47 -5.21 -4.37 -15.60
N THR A 48 -6.54 -4.26 -15.71
CA THR A 48 -7.20 -3.03 -16.15
C THR A 48 -7.00 -1.92 -15.13
N ASP A 49 -7.16 -0.64 -15.51
CA ASP A 49 -7.08 0.49 -14.57
C ASP A 49 -7.99 0.31 -13.34
N ARG A 50 -9.18 -0.26 -13.54
CA ARG A 50 -10.11 -0.62 -12.47
C ARG A 50 -9.56 -1.75 -11.59
N GLY A 51 -9.02 -2.82 -12.19
CA GLY A 51 -8.40 -3.92 -11.46
C GLY A 51 -7.20 -3.44 -10.63
N LEU A 52 -6.31 -2.68 -11.24
CA LEU A 52 -5.11 -2.11 -10.62
C LEU A 52 -5.46 -1.32 -9.36
N VAL A 53 -6.43 -0.39 -9.42
CA VAL A 53 -6.77 0.42 -8.24
C VAL A 53 -7.47 -0.41 -7.16
N LEU A 54 -8.35 -1.34 -7.52
CA LEU A 54 -9.06 -2.18 -6.55
C LEU A 54 -8.07 -3.07 -5.79
N MET A 55 -7.16 -3.72 -6.50
CA MET A 55 -6.11 -4.55 -5.92
C MET A 55 -5.13 -3.72 -5.08
N SER A 56 -4.73 -2.53 -5.55
CA SER A 56 -3.86 -1.60 -4.80
C SER A 56 -4.47 -1.21 -3.46
N VAL A 57 -5.76 -0.85 -3.42
CA VAL A 57 -6.41 -0.50 -2.15
C VAL A 57 -6.57 -1.72 -1.24
N ALA A 58 -6.91 -2.88 -1.79
CA ALA A 58 -7.01 -4.11 -1.01
C ALA A 58 -5.66 -4.48 -0.37
N TYR A 59 -4.57 -4.39 -1.12
CA TYR A 59 -3.22 -4.66 -0.62
C TYR A 59 -2.82 -3.69 0.51
N ILE A 60 -3.03 -2.38 0.32
CA ILE A 60 -2.74 -1.39 1.38
C ILE A 60 -3.62 -1.66 2.61
N ASP A 61 -4.87 -2.06 2.42
CA ASP A 61 -5.79 -2.40 3.52
C ASP A 61 -5.28 -3.57 4.36
N GLU A 62 -4.76 -4.60 3.72
CA GLU A 62 -4.15 -5.75 4.37
C GLU A 62 -2.87 -5.36 5.10
N ARG A 63 -1.99 -4.57 4.46
CA ARG A 63 -0.76 -4.07 5.10
C ARG A 63 -1.06 -3.18 6.31
N LEU A 64 -2.15 -2.42 6.31
CA LEU A 64 -2.61 -1.67 7.48
C LEU A 64 -3.06 -2.61 8.62
N SER A 65 -3.73 -3.72 8.31
CA SER A 65 -4.06 -4.73 9.34
C SER A 65 -2.79 -5.30 9.96
N VAL A 66 -1.85 -5.77 9.13
CA VAL A 66 -0.56 -6.31 9.59
C VAL A 66 0.21 -5.29 10.43
N LEU A 67 0.21 -4.02 10.02
CA LEU A 67 0.85 -2.94 10.78
C LEU A 67 0.20 -2.76 12.15
N LEU A 68 -1.13 -2.71 12.22
CA LEU A 68 -1.85 -2.49 13.48
C LEU A 68 -1.72 -3.69 14.42
N GLU A 69 -1.79 -4.91 13.91
CA GLU A 69 -1.64 -6.15 14.68
C GLU A 69 -0.30 -6.21 15.42
N LYS A 70 0.79 -5.68 14.82
CA LYS A 70 2.11 -5.61 15.47
C LYS A 70 2.17 -4.73 16.71
N TYR A 71 1.20 -3.83 16.90
CA TYR A 71 1.14 -2.91 18.06
C TYR A 71 0.02 -3.27 19.04
N PHE A 72 -0.80 -4.27 18.70
CA PHE A 72 -1.86 -4.74 19.58
C PHE A 72 -1.34 -5.81 20.53
N VAL A 73 -2.12 -6.05 21.59
CA VAL A 73 -1.86 -7.15 22.54
C VAL A 73 -2.04 -8.50 21.84
N ASP A 74 -1.32 -9.53 22.29
CA ASP A 74 -1.43 -10.90 21.78
C ASP A 74 -2.69 -11.61 22.32
N ASP A 75 -3.87 -11.04 22.01
CA ASP A 75 -5.18 -11.65 22.26
C ASP A 75 -5.94 -11.77 20.94
N LYS A 76 -5.72 -12.90 20.25
CA LYS A 76 -6.31 -13.16 18.93
C LYS A 76 -7.83 -13.07 18.93
N SER A 77 -8.49 -13.44 20.03
CA SER A 77 -9.96 -13.38 20.11
C SER A 77 -10.43 -11.94 20.04
N ILE A 78 -9.85 -11.06 20.87
CA ILE A 78 -10.20 -9.64 20.88
C ILE A 78 -9.78 -8.98 19.56
N ILE A 79 -8.56 -9.21 19.08
CA ILE A 79 -8.06 -8.58 17.86
C ILE A 79 -8.91 -8.94 16.64
N GLN A 80 -9.35 -10.19 16.53
CA GLN A 80 -10.25 -10.60 15.45
C GLN A 80 -11.55 -9.78 15.47
N THR A 81 -12.17 -9.59 16.64
CA THR A 81 -13.41 -8.78 16.75
C THR A 81 -13.23 -7.31 16.36
N LEU A 82 -12.01 -6.77 16.51
CA LEU A 82 -11.73 -5.39 16.08
C LEU A 82 -11.75 -5.28 14.56
N PHE A 83 -11.20 -6.27 13.85
CA PHE A 83 -11.07 -6.29 12.39
C PHE A 83 -12.27 -6.88 11.64
N ASP A 84 -13.23 -7.48 12.33
CA ASP A 84 -14.47 -7.95 11.73
C ASP A 84 -15.13 -6.84 10.90
N ALA A 85 -15.84 -7.22 9.84
CA ALA A 85 -16.44 -6.27 8.89
C ALA A 85 -17.39 -5.25 9.56
N THR A 86 -18.03 -5.64 10.67
CA THR A 86 -18.89 -4.79 11.50
C THR A 86 -18.18 -4.21 12.72
N GLY A 87 -16.93 -4.59 12.95
CA GLY A 87 -16.07 -4.14 14.03
C GLY A 87 -15.50 -2.73 13.80
N PRO A 88 -14.88 -2.13 14.84
CA PRO A 88 -14.36 -0.76 14.79
C PRO A 88 -13.29 -0.55 13.72
N LEU A 89 -12.52 -1.58 13.36
CA LEU A 89 -11.46 -1.56 12.36
C LEU A 89 -11.83 -2.37 11.10
N GLY A 90 -13.11 -2.68 10.89
CA GLY A 90 -13.61 -3.41 9.72
C GLY A 90 -13.51 -2.65 8.39
N THR A 91 -13.16 -1.37 8.40
CA THR A 91 -13.00 -0.56 7.19
C THR A 91 -11.60 0.00 7.03
N PHE A 92 -11.15 0.11 5.77
CA PHE A 92 -9.91 0.80 5.39
C PHE A 92 -9.79 2.19 6.01
N SER A 93 -10.90 2.96 6.01
CA SER A 93 -10.92 4.31 6.56
C SER A 93 -10.67 4.32 8.08
N SER A 94 -11.26 3.37 8.82
CA SER A 94 -11.06 3.23 10.26
C SER A 94 -9.62 2.84 10.59
N LYS A 95 -9.08 1.83 9.90
CA LYS A 95 -7.68 1.40 10.07
C LYS A 95 -6.70 2.53 9.79
N LEU A 96 -6.90 3.25 8.70
CA LEU A 96 -6.05 4.38 8.31
C LEU A 96 -6.10 5.53 9.34
N LYS A 97 -7.29 5.83 9.89
CA LYS A 97 -7.44 6.83 10.97
C LYS A 97 -6.73 6.40 12.23
N LEU A 98 -6.86 5.15 12.65
CA LEU A 98 -6.18 4.65 13.84
C LEU A 98 -4.66 4.72 13.65
N ALA A 99 -4.15 4.11 12.59
CA ALA A 99 -2.70 4.08 12.30
C ALA A 99 -2.09 5.49 12.30
N TYR A 100 -2.76 6.48 11.72
CA TYR A 100 -2.31 7.87 11.78
C TYR A 100 -2.47 8.48 13.18
N GLY A 101 -3.60 8.26 13.85
CA GLY A 101 -3.90 8.82 15.16
C GLY A 101 -2.91 8.38 16.25
N ILE A 102 -2.44 7.13 16.20
CA ILE A 102 -1.39 6.61 17.09
C ILE A 102 0.03 6.81 16.54
N GLY A 103 0.19 7.47 15.39
CA GLY A 103 1.49 7.90 14.86
C GLY A 103 2.33 6.83 14.16
N LEU A 104 1.70 5.73 13.73
CA LEU A 104 2.35 4.66 12.96
C LEU A 104 2.61 5.02 11.50
N ILE A 105 1.85 5.97 10.95
CA ILE A 105 2.06 6.48 9.59
C ILE A 105 2.15 8.00 9.59
N PRO A 106 2.95 8.58 8.68
CA PRO A 106 3.09 10.02 8.59
C PRO A 106 1.91 10.66 7.84
N LYS A 107 1.83 12.00 7.91
CA LYS A 107 0.69 12.76 7.36
C LYS A 107 0.57 12.64 5.85
N ASN A 108 1.68 12.63 5.11
CA ASN A 108 1.70 12.44 3.66
C ASN A 108 1.07 11.09 3.28
N VAL A 109 1.48 9.98 3.92
CA VAL A 109 0.91 8.65 3.70
C VAL A 109 -0.59 8.63 4.01
N TYR A 110 -1.00 9.15 5.16
CA TYR A 110 -2.42 9.25 5.51
C TYR A 110 -3.24 10.02 4.46
N THR A 111 -2.67 11.11 3.95
CA THR A 111 -3.32 11.98 2.96
C THR A 111 -3.45 11.28 1.62
N ASP A 112 -2.40 10.63 1.14
CA ASP A 112 -2.39 9.94 -0.15
C ASP A 112 -3.24 8.67 -0.12
N CYS A 113 -3.21 7.87 0.96
CA CYS A 113 -4.12 6.74 1.13
C CYS A 113 -5.61 7.18 1.07
N ASN A 114 -5.94 8.37 1.60
CA ASN A 114 -7.30 8.91 1.47
C ASN A 114 -7.64 9.33 0.04
N LYS A 115 -6.69 9.88 -0.73
CA LYS A 115 -6.88 10.18 -2.16
C LYS A 115 -7.07 8.90 -2.95
N ILE A 116 -6.21 7.90 -2.75
CA ILE A 116 -6.31 6.58 -3.37
C ILE A 116 -7.67 5.92 -3.08
N ARG A 117 -8.15 6.00 -1.84
CA ARG A 117 -9.51 5.53 -1.47
C ARG A 117 -10.60 6.23 -2.29
N ARG A 118 -10.50 7.55 -2.49
CA ARG A 118 -11.46 8.31 -3.30
C ARG A 118 -11.40 7.89 -4.77
N ILE A 119 -10.20 7.75 -5.32
CA ILE A 119 -9.99 7.25 -6.70
C ILE A 119 -10.65 5.88 -6.85
N ARG A 120 -10.38 4.93 -5.94
CA ARG A 120 -11.01 3.60 -5.94
C ARG A 120 -12.53 3.67 -5.93
N ASN A 121 -13.10 4.54 -5.10
CA ASN A 121 -14.56 4.70 -5.03
C ASN A 121 -15.13 5.17 -6.37
N THR A 122 -14.47 6.12 -7.05
CA THR A 122 -14.83 6.52 -8.42
C THR A 122 -14.82 5.31 -9.36
N PHE A 123 -13.78 4.47 -9.27
CA PHE A 123 -13.67 3.27 -10.10
C PHE A 123 -14.75 2.21 -9.84
N ALA A 124 -15.20 2.09 -8.58
CA ALA A 124 -16.18 1.12 -8.14
C ALA A 124 -17.63 1.54 -8.43
N HIS A 125 -17.92 2.85 -8.47
CA HIS A 125 -19.29 3.36 -8.61
C HIS A 125 -19.68 3.74 -10.04
N ILE A 126 -18.72 3.83 -10.97
CA ILE A 126 -19.01 4.09 -12.39
C ILE A 126 -19.12 2.76 -13.13
N SER A 127 -20.29 2.51 -13.72
CA SER A 127 -20.59 1.30 -14.51
C SER A 127 -20.01 1.32 -15.93
N LYS A 128 -19.58 2.49 -16.42
CA LYS A 128 -18.98 2.66 -17.76
C LYS A 128 -17.48 2.36 -17.74
N PRO A 129 -16.86 2.11 -18.91
CA PRO A 129 -15.41 2.15 -19.04
C PRO A 129 -14.86 3.49 -18.57
N ILE A 130 -13.79 3.44 -17.77
CA ILE A 130 -13.08 4.58 -17.20
C ILE A 130 -11.61 4.20 -17.07
N SER A 131 -10.75 5.20 -17.07
CA SER A 131 -9.31 5.07 -17.08
C SER A 131 -8.65 6.12 -16.20
N PHE A 132 -7.35 5.97 -15.95
CA PHE A 132 -6.55 7.00 -15.28
C PHE A 132 -6.38 8.29 -16.10
N GLU A 133 -6.72 8.27 -17.40
CA GLU A 133 -6.67 9.46 -18.26
C GLU A 133 -7.92 10.34 -18.17
N ASP A 134 -8.99 9.83 -17.55
CA ASP A 134 -10.24 10.56 -17.42
C ASP A 134 -10.22 11.53 -16.24
N GLU A 135 -10.76 12.73 -16.40
CA GLU A 135 -11.02 13.61 -15.27
C GLU A 135 -12.27 13.13 -14.49
N PRO A 136 -12.29 13.24 -13.14
CA PRO A 136 -11.29 13.87 -12.27
C PRO A 136 -10.14 12.94 -11.82
N ILE A 137 -10.10 11.69 -12.29
CA ILE A 137 -9.15 10.66 -11.82
C ILE A 137 -7.72 11.09 -12.13
N LYS A 138 -7.49 11.58 -13.35
CA LYS A 138 -6.18 12.07 -13.78
C LYS A 138 -5.63 13.13 -12.84
N SER A 139 -6.37 14.20 -12.59
CA SER A 139 -5.96 15.27 -11.65
C SER A 139 -5.73 14.74 -10.23
N GLN A 140 -6.61 13.86 -9.74
CA GLN A 140 -6.44 13.26 -8.41
C GLN A 140 -5.15 12.44 -8.30
N THR A 141 -4.79 11.71 -9.35
CA THR A 141 -3.59 10.87 -9.40
C THR A 141 -2.33 11.73 -9.41
N HIS A 142 -2.32 12.82 -10.17
CA HIS A 142 -1.21 13.78 -10.18
C HIS A 142 -1.06 14.55 -8.86
N SER A 143 -2.12 14.65 -8.06
CA SER A 143 -2.08 15.31 -6.76
C SER A 143 -1.48 14.46 -5.64
N LEU A 144 -1.17 13.18 -5.90
CA LEU A 144 -0.50 12.32 -4.92
C LEU A 144 0.88 12.92 -4.61
N ILE A 145 1.19 13.04 -3.31
CA ILE A 145 2.34 13.84 -2.85
C ILE A 145 3.62 13.01 -2.87
N LEU A 146 3.52 11.70 -2.57
CA LEU A 146 4.62 10.79 -2.23
C LEU A 146 6.06 11.29 -2.52
N HIS A 147 6.55 12.14 -1.63
CA HIS A 147 7.97 12.31 -1.33
C HIS A 147 8.27 11.39 -0.14
N GLY A 148 9.46 10.77 -0.12
CA GLY A 148 9.87 9.80 0.89
C GLY A 148 9.79 10.32 2.33
N ILE A 149 10.16 9.50 3.32
CA ILE A 149 10.22 9.90 4.73
C ILE A 149 11.26 11.04 4.85
N ASP A 150 10.82 12.28 4.77
CA ASP A 150 11.65 13.46 5.03
C ASP A 150 11.59 13.83 6.52
N GLY A 151 12.53 14.68 6.97
CA GLY A 151 12.63 15.09 8.37
C GLY A 151 11.37 15.76 8.93
N HIS A 152 10.46 16.20 8.07
CA HIS A 152 9.22 16.89 8.42
C HIS A 152 8.00 15.95 8.49
N ASN A 153 8.05 14.78 7.85
CA ASN A 153 7.01 13.74 7.87
C ASN A 153 7.47 12.49 8.64
N ARG A 154 7.94 12.67 9.88
CA ARG A 154 8.34 11.56 10.73
C ARG A 154 7.14 10.92 11.42
N THR A 155 7.11 9.59 11.45
CA THR A 155 6.26 8.83 12.36
C THR A 155 6.68 9.09 13.79
N LYS A 156 5.75 8.97 14.74
CA LYS A 156 6.10 9.09 16.17
C LYS A 156 6.84 7.85 16.68
N VAL A 157 6.72 6.74 15.95
CA VAL A 157 7.47 5.52 16.21
C VAL A 157 8.77 5.54 15.42
N ASN A 158 9.88 5.32 16.12
CA ASN A 158 11.15 4.98 15.50
C ASN A 158 11.06 3.52 15.06
N PHE A 159 11.02 3.24 13.76
CA PHE A 159 11.15 1.88 13.22
C PHE A 159 12.58 1.31 13.34
N LEU A 160 13.42 1.92 14.19
CA LEU A 160 14.73 1.37 14.52
C LEU A 160 14.50 0.16 15.42
N THR A 161 14.67 -1.00 14.80
CA THR A 161 14.95 -2.31 15.38
C THR A 161 15.40 -2.24 16.85
N GLU A 162 14.52 -2.66 17.76
CA GLU A 162 14.94 -3.09 19.09
C GLU A 162 15.51 -4.51 18.97
N ASN A 163 16.77 -4.63 19.41
CA ASN A 163 17.58 -5.80 19.79
C ASN A 163 17.06 -7.23 19.53
#